data_AF-A0A7K9TCC5-F1
#
_entry.id   AF-A0A7K9TCC5-F1
#
_cell.length_a   1.000
_cell.length_b   1.000
_cell.length_c   1.000
_cell.angle_alpha   90.00
_cell.angle_beta   90.00
_cell.angle_gamma   90.00
#
_symmetry.space_group_name_H-M   'P 1'
#
loop_
_entity.id
_entity.type
_entity.pdbx_description
1 polymer ?
#
loop_
_entity_poly.entity_id
_entity_poly.type
_entity_poly.pdbx_seq_one_letter_code
_entity_poly.pdbx_strand_id
1 'polypeptide(L)' 'EALERYGVTPEERLSGGYVLCDVVGRVGGPQGGWQVEYLRPVGDGERPLVLQEGWKAKSGCSRRFEIRRREEVEK' A
#
# COMPACT_ATOMS: atom_id res chain seq x y z
N GLU A 1 10.48 -10.68 -3.68
CA GLU A 1 10.08 -9.97 -4.91
C GLU A 1 10.06 -8.44 -4.76
N ALA A 2 9.03 -7.79 -4.23
CA ALA A 2 8.98 -6.32 -4.28
C ALA A 2 10.07 -5.64 -3.40
N LEU A 3 10.20 -6.06 -2.14
CA LEU A 3 11.25 -5.54 -1.23
C LEU A 3 12.67 -5.74 -1.77
N GLU A 4 12.90 -6.87 -2.45
CA GLU A 4 14.17 -7.19 -3.11
C GLU A 4 14.45 -6.23 -4.28
N ARG A 5 13.44 -5.89 -5.09
CA ARG A 5 13.55 -4.87 -6.15
C ARG A 5 13.83 -3.47 -5.61
N TYR A 6 13.38 -3.18 -4.39
CA TYR A 6 13.69 -1.92 -3.70
C TYR A 6 15.02 -1.96 -2.93
N GLY A 7 15.80 -3.04 -3.02
CA GLY A 7 17.11 -3.15 -2.38
C GLY A 7 17.06 -3.29 -0.86
N VAL A 8 15.90 -3.67 -0.30
CA VAL A 8 15.78 -3.96 1.14
C VAL A 8 16.59 -5.22 1.45
N THR A 9 17.42 -5.14 2.50
CA THR A 9 18.32 -6.23 2.85
C THR A 9 17.55 -7.51 3.23
N PRO A 10 18.14 -8.70 3.04
CA PRO A 10 17.52 -9.94 3.48
C PRO A 10 17.11 -9.92 4.95
N GLU A 11 17.94 -9.33 5.81
CA GLU A 11 17.71 -9.20 7.25
C GLU A 11 16.48 -8.34 7.56
N GLU A 12 16.38 -7.14 6.96
CA GLU A 12 15.23 -6.26 7.12
C GLU A 12 13.95 -6.88 6.54
N ARG A 13 14.07 -7.63 5.45
CA ARG A 13 12.93 -8.32 4.83
C ARG A 13 12.40 -9.45 5.72
N LEU A 14 13.30 -10.19 6.37
CA LEU A 14 12.94 -11.27 7.30
C LEU A 14 12.37 -10.72 8.63
N SER A 15 12.65 -9.47 8.98
CA SER A 15 12.13 -8.84 10.19
C SER A 15 10.60 -8.63 10.19
N GLY A 16 9.95 -8.75 9.03
CA GLY A 16 8.52 -8.47 8.90
C GLY A 16 8.14 -7.00 9.07
N GLY A 17 9.12 -6.08 9.06
CA GLY A 17 8.92 -4.64 9.29
C GLY A 17 8.17 -3.89 8.19
N TYR A 18 7.78 -4.57 7.11
CA TYR A 18 7.03 -3.98 5.99
C TYR A 18 5.72 -4.73 5.73
N VAL A 19 4.73 -4.01 5.25
CA VAL A 19 3.41 -4.55 4.90
C VAL A 19 2.93 -3.94 3.58
N LEU A 20 2.26 -4.76 2.76
CA LEU A 20 1.58 -4.28 1.56
C LEU A 20 0.26 -3.64 1.99
N CYS A 21 0.00 -2.43 1.53
CA CYS A 21 -1.24 -1.69 1.82
C CYS A 21 -2.02 -1.47 0.54
N ASP A 22 -3.34 -1.66 0.62
CA ASP A 22 -4.29 -1.17 -0.36
C ASP A 22 -4.69 0.26 0.02
N VAL A 23 -4.35 1.23 -0.82
CA VAL A 23 -4.43 2.65 -0.47
C VAL A 23 -5.34 3.39 -1.44
N VAL A 24 -6.24 4.19 -0.87
CA VAL A 24 -7.15 5.08 -1.59
C VAL A 24 -6.81 6.53 -1.25
N GLY A 25 -6.72 7.36 -2.26
CA GLY A 25 -6.40 8.78 -2.12
C GLY A 25 -6.97 9.63 -3.25
N ARG A 26 -6.80 10.95 -3.16
CA ARG A 26 -7.21 11.91 -4.20
C ARG A 26 -6.02 12.72 -4.70
N VAL A 27 -6.08 13.08 -5.98
CA VAL A 27 -5.17 14.05 -6.59
C VAL A 27 -5.79 15.43 -6.43
N GLY A 28 -4.98 16.43 -6.04
CA GLY A 28 -5.46 17.82 -5.94
C GLY A 28 -5.85 18.26 -4.53
N GLY A 29 -5.22 17.70 -3.49
CA GLY A 29 -5.29 18.28 -2.14
C GLY A 29 -4.67 19.68 -2.07
N PRO A 30 -4.67 20.35 -0.90
CA PRO A 30 -4.19 21.74 -0.74
C PRO A 30 -2.77 22.01 -1.26
N GLN A 31 -1.94 20.97 -1.37
CA GLN A 31 -0.56 21.03 -1.85
C GLN A 31 -0.40 20.56 -3.31
N GLY A 32 -1.49 20.33 -4.05
CA GLY A 32 -1.49 19.86 -5.45
C GLY A 32 -1.05 18.40 -5.64
N GLY A 33 -0.55 17.74 -4.60
CA GLY A 33 -0.11 16.35 -4.62
C GLY A 33 -1.23 15.33 -4.42
N TRP A 34 -0.87 14.06 -4.58
CA TRP A 34 -1.70 12.92 -4.20
C TRP A 34 -1.72 12.78 -2.67
N GLN A 35 -2.91 12.70 -2.08
CA GLN A 35 -3.10 12.56 -0.64
C GLN A 35 -3.86 11.29 -0.30
N VAL A 36 -3.33 10.55 0.67
CA VAL A 36 -3.98 9.37 1.24
C VAL A 36 -5.22 9.78 2.00
N GLU A 37 -6.34 9.13 1.74
CA GLU A 37 -7.55 9.28 2.55
C GLU A 37 -7.82 8.04 3.39
N TYR A 38 -7.48 6.87 2.85
CA TYR A 38 -7.68 5.60 3.53
C TYR A 38 -6.62 4.60 3.09
N LEU A 39 -6.20 3.74 4.01
CA LEU A 39 -5.32 2.61 3.71
C LEU A 39 -5.75 1.40 4.55
N ARG A 40 -5.47 0.21 4.02
CA ARG A 40 -5.67 -1.06 4.73
C ARG A 40 -4.49 -2.00 4.49
N PRO A 41 -3.93 -2.64 5.53
CA PRO A 41 -3.03 -3.77 5.36
C PRO A 41 -3.66 -4.88 4.52
N VAL A 42 -2.92 -5.41 3.56
CA VAL A 42 -3.25 -6.63 2.84
C VAL A 42 -2.65 -7.80 3.61
N GLY A 43 -3.49 -8.71 4.09
CA GLY A 43 -3.07 -9.88 4.85
C GLY A 43 -2.36 -10.91 3.98
N ASP A 44 -1.53 -11.74 4.61
CA ASP A 44 -0.65 -12.71 3.93
C ASP A 44 -1.40 -13.75 3.07
N GLY A 45 -2.66 -14.05 3.42
CA GLY A 45 -3.52 -14.97 2.65
C GLY A 45 -4.35 -14.29 1.55
N GLU A 46 -4.33 -12.96 1.46
CA GLU A 46 -5.06 -12.24 0.42
C GLU A 46 -4.29 -12.30 -0.91
N ARG A 47 -5.01 -12.10 -2.02
CA ARG A 47 -4.45 -12.14 -3.38
C ARG A 47 -4.47 -10.74 -3.99
N PRO A 48 -3.38 -9.96 -3.93
CA PRO A 48 -3.37 -8.56 -4.36
C PRO A 48 -3.82 -8.34 -5.80
N LEU A 49 -3.46 -9.26 -6.71
CA LEU A 49 -3.87 -9.17 -8.12
C LEU A 49 -5.38 -9.36 -8.29
N VAL A 50 -5.99 -10.29 -7.54
CA VAL A 50 -7.45 -10.47 -7.55
C VAL A 50 -8.15 -9.24 -6.98
N LEU A 51 -7.61 -8.68 -5.90
CA LEU A 51 -8.11 -7.42 -5.33
C LEU A 51 -7.99 -6.25 -6.33
N GLN A 52 -6.92 -6.18 -7.11
CA GLN A 52 -6.72 -5.15 -8.14
C GLN A 52 -7.79 -5.19 -9.23
N GLU A 53 -8.15 -6.39 -9.65
CA GLU A 53 -9.12 -6.62 -10.72
C GLU A 53 -10.54 -6.38 -10.22
N GLY A 54 -10.90 -6.96 -9.06
CA GLY A 54 -12.28 -6.98 -8.56
C GLY A 54 -12.73 -5.72 -7.81
N TRP A 55 -11.82 -4.86 -7.34
CA TRP A 55 -12.18 -3.65 -6.58
C TRP A 55 -11.65 -2.39 -7.27
N LYS A 56 -12.52 -1.38 -7.41
CA LYS A 56 -12.17 -0.08 -8.00
C LYS A 56 -12.45 1.05 -7.02
N ALA A 57 -11.66 2.12 -7.11
CA ALA A 57 -11.88 3.32 -6.34
C ALA A 57 -13.23 3.95 -6.71
N LYS A 58 -13.86 4.62 -5.74
CA LYS A 58 -15.04 5.45 -6.01
C LYS A 58 -14.67 6.60 -6.95
N SER A 59 -15.64 7.11 -7.71
CA SER A 59 -15.44 8.27 -8.58
C SER A 59 -14.83 9.45 -7.82
N GLY A 60 -13.79 10.06 -8.40
CA GLY A 60 -13.02 11.14 -7.76
C GLY A 60 -11.89 10.67 -6.84
N CYS A 61 -11.78 9.36 -6.57
CA CYS A 61 -10.65 8.76 -5.88
C CYS A 61 -9.75 7.97 -6.84
N SER A 62 -8.53 7.74 -6.40
CA SER A 62 -7.54 6.86 -7.03
C SER A 62 -7.11 5.81 -6.02
N ARG A 63 -6.76 4.61 -6.50
CA ARG A 63 -6.36 3.46 -5.68
C ARG A 63 -5.02 2.93 -6.17
N ARG A 64 -4.11 2.59 -5.25
CA ARG A 64 -2.81 1.97 -5.55
C ARG A 64 -2.35 1.08 -4.40
N PHE A 65 -1.50 0.12 -4.71
CA PHE A 65 -0.77 -0.63 -3.69
C PHE A 65 0.49 0.11 -3.28
N GLU A 66 0.78 0.11 -1.98
CA GLU A 66 2.00 0.70 -1.42
C GLU A 66 2.67 -0.27 -0.46
N ILE A 67 4.00 -0.27 -0.42
CA ILE A 67 4.76 -0.93 0.64
C ILE A 67 5.01 0.12 1.71
N ARG A 68 4.61 -0.16 2.95
CA ARG A 68 4.80 0.74 4.09
C ARG A 68 5.49 0.02 5.23
N ARG A 69 6.10 0.79 6.13
CA ARG A 69 6.57 0.23 7.39
C ARG A 69 5.38 -0.19 8.23
N ARG A 70 5.47 -1.38 8.83
CA ARG A 70 4.42 -1.94 9.67
C ARG A 70 4.06 -1.01 10.84
N GLU A 71 5.08 -0.37 11.44
CA GLU A 71 4.93 0.61 12.53
C GLU A 71 4.12 1.87 12.17
N GLU A 72 4.06 2.24 10.89
CA GLU A 72 3.29 3.40 10.43
C GLU A 72 1.79 3.07 10.31
N VAL A 73 1.44 1.80 10.27
CA VAL A 73 0.11 1.31 9.88
C VAL A 73 -0.63 0.60 11.01
N GLU A 74 0.05 -0.23 11.80
CA GLU A 74 -0.57 -1.06 12.86
C GLU A 74 -0.70 -0.33 14.22
N LYS A 75 -1.12 0.95 14.22
CA LYS A 75 -1.33 1.72 15.46
C LYS A 75 -2.66 1.45 16.14
#